data_AF-A0A2S9QQT6-F1
#
_entry.id   AF-A0A2S9QQT6-F1
#
_cell.length_a   1.000
_cell.length_b   1.000
_cell.length_c   1.000
_cell.angle_alpha   90.00
_cell.angle_beta   90.00
_cell.angle_gamma   90.00
#
_symmetry.space_group_name_H-M   'P 1'
#
loop_
_entity.id
_entity.type
_entity.pdbx_description
1 polymer ?
#
loop_
_entity_poly.entity_id
_entity_poly.type
_entity_poly.pdbx_seq_one_letter_code
_entity_poly.pdbx_strand_id
1 'polypeptide(L)'
;MNKYQRAAAAPPGDVTRLAYGGARKELRRGSEWFVRDIPAHRAEKPYRCPDCGSEIPVGQAHVVAWRADHLFGDEAAVRDRRHHHLHCWRS
;
A
#
# COMPACT_ATOMS: atom_id res chain seq x y z
N MET A 1 21.21 -28.71 -30.48
CA MET A 1 20.97 -27.83 -29.32
C MET A 1 20.44 -26.49 -29.82
N ASN A 2 19.14 -26.19 -29.64
CA ASN A 2 18.50 -25.02 -30.24
C ASN A 2 18.45 -23.85 -29.24
N LYS A 3 19.01 -22.68 -29.61
CA LYS A 3 19.30 -21.55 -28.71
C LYS A 3 18.10 -20.65 -28.38
N TYR A 4 16.89 -21.02 -28.81
CA TYR A 4 15.68 -20.19 -28.69
C TYR A 4 14.86 -20.45 -27.41
N GLN A 5 15.51 -20.78 -26.31
CA GLN A 5 14.88 -20.77 -24.99
C GLN A 5 15.61 -19.76 -24.12
N ARG A 6 15.34 -18.47 -24.33
CA ARG A 6 15.71 -17.45 -23.35
C ARG A 6 14.60 -16.43 -23.14
N ALA A 7 14.34 -16.25 -21.86
CA ALA A 7 13.55 -15.22 -21.19
C ALA A 7 12.04 -15.25 -21.48
N ALA A 8 11.32 -16.02 -20.65
CA ALA A 8 10.01 -15.58 -20.23
C ALA A 8 10.19 -14.16 -19.68
N ALA A 9 9.71 -13.16 -20.43
CA ALA A 9 9.74 -11.77 -20.03
C ALA A 9 9.07 -11.67 -18.65
N ALA A 10 9.84 -11.30 -17.63
CA ALA A 10 9.26 -10.80 -16.40
C ALA A 10 8.26 -9.70 -16.81
N PRO A 11 7.02 -9.70 -16.29
CA PRO A 11 6.04 -8.70 -16.68
C PRO A 11 6.66 -7.30 -16.46
N PRO A 12 6.39 -6.33 -17.36
CA PRO A 12 6.93 -4.98 -17.23
C PRO A 12 6.67 -4.51 -15.81
N GLY A 13 7.74 -4.08 -15.14
CA GLY A 13 7.73 -3.73 -13.72
C GLY A 13 6.50 -2.90 -13.39
N ASP A 14 5.66 -3.50 -12.54
CA ASP A 14 4.38 -3.03 -12.04
C ASP A 14 4.21 -1.50 -12.13
N VAL A 15 3.67 -1.03 -13.26
CA VAL A 15 3.51 0.41 -13.56
C VAL A 15 2.70 1.13 -12.49
N THR A 16 1.80 0.39 -11.83
CA THR A 16 1.03 0.82 -10.67
C THR A 16 1.94 1.13 -9.48
N ARG A 17 2.90 0.27 -9.14
CA ARG A 17 3.89 0.58 -8.09
C ARG A 17 4.72 1.82 -8.40
N LEU A 18 5.15 2.04 -9.64
CA LEU A 18 5.89 3.26 -9.97
C LEU A 18 5.01 4.50 -9.88
N ALA A 19 3.79 4.45 -10.41
CA ALA A 19 2.85 5.57 -10.43
C ALA A 19 2.40 6.00 -9.02
N TYR A 20 2.31 5.05 -8.08
CA TYR A 20 1.79 5.29 -6.72
C TYR A 20 2.85 5.19 -5.62
N GLY A 21 4.11 5.49 -5.95
CA GLY A 21 5.19 5.59 -4.95
C GLY A 21 5.44 4.30 -4.17
N GLY A 22 5.39 3.17 -4.85
CA GLY A 22 5.60 1.82 -4.31
C GLY A 22 4.35 1.12 -3.78
N ALA A 23 3.17 1.73 -3.91
CA ALA A 23 1.92 1.12 -3.45
C ALA A 23 1.47 -0.03 -4.37
N ARG A 24 0.94 -1.09 -3.76
CA ARG A 24 0.25 -2.18 -4.47
C ARG A 24 -1.26 -1.97 -4.38
N LYS A 25 -2.01 -2.54 -5.32
CA LYS A 25 -3.48 -2.56 -5.23
C LYS A 25 -3.95 -3.85 -4.53
N GLU A 26 -4.85 -3.72 -3.57
CA GLU A 26 -5.46 -4.84 -2.83
C GLU A 26 -6.97 -4.66 -2.71
N LEU A 27 -7.73 -5.75 -2.83
CA LEU A 27 -9.16 -5.76 -2.54
C LEU A 27 -9.37 -6.07 -1.05
N ARG A 28 -10.06 -5.19 -0.33
CA ARG A 28 -10.36 -5.37 1.10
C ARG A 28 -11.81 -4.98 1.38
N ARG A 29 -12.56 -5.90 2.00
CA ARG A 29 -13.98 -5.72 2.36
C ARG A 29 -14.85 -5.22 1.19
N GLY A 30 -14.57 -5.70 -0.02
CA GLY A 30 -15.32 -5.35 -1.23
C GLY A 30 -14.94 -4.02 -1.90
N SER A 31 -13.90 -3.32 -1.42
CA SER A 31 -13.37 -2.10 -2.05
C SER A 31 -11.92 -2.26 -2.45
N GLU A 32 -11.50 -1.58 -3.51
CA GLU A 32 -10.10 -1.56 -3.96
C GLU A 32 -9.31 -0.48 -3.23
N TRP A 33 -8.13 -0.85 -2.75
CA TRP A 33 -7.25 0.02 -1.99
C TRP A 33 -5.86 0.02 -2.60
N PHE A 34 -5.22 1.19 -2.62
CA PHE A 34 -3.78 1.29 -2.75
C PHE A 34 -3.15 1.18 -1.37
N VAL A 35 -2.12 0.36 -1.27
CA VAL A 35 -1.54 -0.06 0.00
C VAL A 35 -0.02 0.01 -0.09
N ARG A 36 0.59 0.70 0.88
CA ARG A 36 2.03 0.85 0.99
C ARG A 36 2.53 0.50 2.38
N ASP A 37 3.53 -0.36 2.45
CA ASP A 37 4.22 -0.68 3.69
C ASP A 37 5.16 0.46 4.10
N ILE A 38 5.08 0.86 5.37
CA ILE A 38 5.95 1.84 5.99
C ILE A 38 6.89 1.09 6.94
N PRO A 39 8.20 1.04 6.64
CA PRO A 39 9.16 0.44 7.54
C PRO A 39 9.33 1.29 8.80
N ALA A 40 9.71 0.64 9.90
CA ALA A 40 9.92 1.26 11.21
C ALA A 40 10.72 2.57 11.16
N HIS A 41 11.83 2.60 10.42
CA HIS A 41 12.70 3.78 10.32
C HIS A 41 12.07 4.99 9.60
N ARG A 42 10.96 4.81 8.86
CA ARG A 42 10.18 5.90 8.24
C ARG A 42 8.91 6.23 9.01
N ALA A 43 8.63 5.52 10.10
CA ALA A 43 7.48 5.77 10.96
C ALA A 43 7.81 6.90 11.94
N GLU A 44 8.00 8.11 11.42
CA GLU A 44 8.50 9.26 12.19
C GLU A 44 7.40 9.99 12.98
N LYS A 45 6.13 9.63 12.78
CA LYS A 45 4.97 10.27 13.42
C LYS A 45 4.00 9.22 13.95
N PRO A 46 3.35 9.47 15.10
CA PRO A 46 2.29 8.61 15.59
C PRO A 46 1.03 8.78 14.74
N TYR A 47 0.28 7.70 14.58
CA TYR A 47 -1.00 7.69 13.86
C TYR A 47 -2.03 6.85 14.61
N ARG A 48 -3.32 7.12 14.39
CA ARG A 48 -4.39 6.32 14.98
C ARG A 48 -4.92 5.29 13.99
N CYS A 49 -4.90 4.02 14.37
CA CYS A 49 -5.44 2.95 13.53
C CYS A 49 -6.98 2.97 13.54
N PRO A 50 -7.65 2.99 12.38
CA PRO A 50 -9.11 3.04 12.33
C PRO A 50 -9.78 1.69 12.61
N ASP A 51 -9.09 0.56 12.49
CA ASP A 51 -9.67 -0.77 12.77
C ASP A 51 -9.72 -1.10 14.27
N CYS A 52 -8.65 -0.79 15.03
CA CYS A 52 -8.59 -1.09 16.47
C CYS A 52 -8.67 0.17 17.36
N GLY A 53 -8.65 1.36 16.78
CA GLY A 53 -8.69 2.64 17.51
C GLY A 53 -7.41 3.00 18.29
N SER A 54 -6.43 2.08 18.36
CA SER A 54 -5.17 2.26 19.10
C SER A 54 -4.13 3.05 18.30
N GLU A 55 -3.16 3.62 19.00
CA GLU A 55 -2.06 4.34 18.38
C GLU A 55 -1.04 3.38 17.72
N ILE A 56 -0.53 3.81 16.57
CA ILE A 56 0.66 3.29 15.91
C ILE A 56 1.80 4.23 16.34
N PRO A 57 2.69 3.82 17.25
CA PRO A 57 3.72 4.71 17.75
C PRO A 57 4.81 4.96 16.71
N VAL A 58 5.61 5.99 16.95
CA VAL A 58 6.83 6.27 16.19
C VAL A 58 7.75 5.03 16.23
N GLY A 59 8.35 4.68 15.10
CA GLY A 59 9.20 3.51 14.97
C GLY A 59 8.45 2.18 14.76
N GLN A 60 7.12 2.16 14.80
CA GLN A 60 6.35 0.94 14.51
C GLN A 60 6.12 0.80 12.99
N ALA A 61 6.59 -0.32 12.43
CA ALA A 61 6.27 -0.67 11.05
C ALA A 61 4.75 -0.89 10.88
N HIS A 62 4.18 -0.29 9.85
CA HIS A 62 2.72 -0.23 9.64
C HIS A 62 2.38 -0.06 8.14
N VAL A 63 1.10 0.03 7.82
CA VAL A 63 0.59 0.14 6.46
C VAL A 63 -0.13 1.46 6.28
N VAL A 64 0.07 2.11 5.14
CA VAL A 64 -0.74 3.23 4.69
C VAL A 64 -1.63 2.77 3.56
N ALA A 65 -2.94 3.01 3.68
CA ALA A 65 -3.93 2.63 2.70
C ALA A 65 -4.81 3.82 2.30
N TRP A 66 -5.17 3.91 1.01
CA TRP A 66 -6.13 4.86 0.47
C TRP A 66 -6.98 4.22 -0.62
N ARG A 67 -8.17 4.77 -0.86
CA ARG A 67 -9.12 4.20 -1.84
C ARG A 67 -8.56 4.32 -3.25
N ALA A 68 -8.64 3.22 -4.02
CA ALA A 68 -8.28 3.23 -5.44
C ALA A 68 -9.43 3.77 -6.32
N ASP A 69 -10.63 3.81 -5.78
CA ASP A 69 -11.88 4.23 -6.41
C ASP A 69 -12.36 5.60 -5.88
N HIS A 70 -11.43 6.48 -5.52
CA HIS A 70 -11.76 7.79 -4.97
C HIS A 70 -12.39 8.71 -6.03
N LEU A 71 -13.62 9.18 -5.77
CA LEU A 71 -14.44 9.97 -6.71
C LEU A 71 -13.77 11.27 -7.19
N PHE A 72 -12.89 11.84 -6.37
CA PHE A 72 -12.17 13.09 -6.66
C PHE A 72 -10.74 12.86 -7.16
N GLY A 73 -10.42 11.64 -7.60
CA GLY A 73 -9.10 11.27 -8.11
C GLY A 73 -8.06 10.90 -7.04
N ASP A 74 -6.88 10.50 -7.50
CA ASP A 74 -5.83 9.91 -6.68
C ASP A 74 -5.21 10.87 -5.65
N GLU A 75 -5.04 12.16 -5.98
CA GLU A 75 -4.47 13.13 -5.04
C GLU A 75 -5.36 13.32 -3.82
N ALA A 76 -6.68 13.38 -4.03
CA ALA A 76 -7.65 13.45 -2.94
C ALA A 76 -7.61 12.16 -2.11
N ALA A 77 -7.53 11.00 -2.76
CA ALA A 77 -7.39 9.72 -2.07
C ALA A 77 -6.15 9.67 -1.16
N VAL A 78 -5.02 10.15 -1.65
CA VAL A 78 -3.76 10.19 -0.89
C VAL A 78 -3.84 11.17 0.28
N ARG A 79 -4.60 12.26 0.18
CA ARG A 79 -4.86 13.16 1.31
C ARG A 79 -5.68 12.48 2.40
N ASP A 80 -6.66 11.66 2.01
CA ASP A 80 -7.51 10.88 2.92
C ASP A 80 -6.91 9.51 3.31
N ARG A 81 -5.60 9.34 3.13
CA ARG A 81 -4.89 8.10 3.49
C ARG A 81 -5.01 7.80 4.97
N ARG A 82 -5.15 6.51 5.28
CA ARG A 82 -5.28 6.00 6.64
C ARG A 82 -4.10 5.10 6.97
N HIS A 83 -3.70 5.11 8.23
CA HIS A 83 -2.60 4.32 8.74
C HIS A 83 -3.15 3.17 9.57
N HIS A 84 -2.70 1.94 9.30
CA HIS A 84 -3.16 0.71 9.94
C HIS A 84 -1.97 -0.08 10.47
N HIS A 85 -2.11 -0.73 11.63
CA HIS A 85 -1.14 -1.75 12.01
C HIS A 85 -1.13 -2.88 10.96
N LEU A 86 0.02 -3.54 10.79
CA LEU A 86 0.16 -4.66 9.84
C LEU A 86 -0.87 -5.77 10.09
N HIS A 87 -1.12 -6.10 11.36
CA HIS A 87 -2.09 -7.14 11.72
C HIS A 87 -3.54 -6.69 11.49
N CYS A 88 -3.88 -5.45 11.83
CA CYS A 88 -5.20 -4.89 11.60
C CYS A 88 -5.57 -4.84 10.11
N TRP A 89 -4.60 -4.56 9.23
CA TRP A 89 -4.85 -4.54 7.80
C TRP A 89 -5.20 -5.93 7.24
N ARG A 90 -4.52 -6.97 7.74
CA ARG A 90 -4.67 -8.37 7.30
C ARG A 90 -5.88 -9.08 7.93
N SER A 91 -6.52 -8.45 8.90
CA SER A 91 -7.72 -8.97 9.59
C SER A 91 -9.01 -8.66 8.85
#